data_AF-A0A941A9L7-F1
#
_entry.id   AF-A0A941A9L7-F1
#
_cell.length_a   1.000
_cell.length_b   1.000
_cell.length_c   1.000
_cell.angle_alpha   90.00
_cell.angle_beta   90.00
_cell.angle_gamma   90.00
#
_symmetry.space_group_name_H-M   'P 1'
#
loop_
_entity.id
_entity.type
_entity.pdbx_description
1 polymer ?
#
loop_
_entity_poly.entity_id
_entity_poly.type
_entity_poly.pdbx_seq_one_letter_code
_entity_poly.pdbx_strand_id
1 'polypeptide(L)' 'MQRYLTMAMMAIHSLFPLSVFGLAVGQPAPDFVAPSTQGPIRLGEYAGKRAVVLAVYYKDFTPG' A
#
# COMPACT_ATOMS: atom_id res chain seq x y z
N MET A 1 36.42 21.25 -12.66
CA MET A 1 35.01 21.63 -12.43
C MET A 1 34.04 20.48 -12.70
N GLN A 2 34.14 19.81 -13.86
CA GLN A 2 33.21 18.77 -14.30
C GLN A 2 33.13 17.51 -13.39
N ARG A 3 34.25 17.04 -12.82
CA ARG A 3 34.28 15.88 -11.89
C ARG A 3 33.55 16.12 -10.56
N TYR A 4 33.54 17.38 -10.09
CA TYR A 4 32.79 17.77 -8.89
C TYR A 4 31.28 17.83 -9.18
N LEU A 5 30.91 18.23 -10.39
CA LEU A 5 29.52 18.18 -10.86
C LEU A 5 29.00 16.74 -10.93
N THR A 6 29.81 15.80 -11.42
CA THR A 6 29.42 14.38 -11.52
C THR A 6 29.23 13.74 -10.15
N MET A 7 30.12 14.01 -9.19
CA MET A 7 30.00 13.52 -7.82
C MET A 7 28.79 14.12 -7.09
N ALA A 8 28.49 15.40 -7.31
CA ALA A 8 27.31 16.05 -6.76
C ALA A 8 26.00 15.44 -7.33
N MET A 9 25.99 15.05 -8.61
CA MET A 9 24.82 14.44 -9.24
C MET A 9 24.58 13.00 -8.75
N MET A 10 25.64 12.22 -8.46
CA MET A 10 25.51 10.90 -7.82
C MET A 10 24.93 10.98 -6.40
N ALA A 11 25.29 12.00 -5.62
CA ALA A 11 24.77 12.20 -4.27
C ALA A 11 23.26 12.53 -4.21
N ILE A 12 22.72 13.17 -5.26
CA ILE A 12 21.31 13.54 -5.35
C ILE A 12 20.41 12.32 -5.62
N HIS A 13 20.89 11.29 -6.32
CA HIS A 13 20.10 10.08 -6.61
C HIS A 13 19.98 9.12 -5.42
N SER A 14 20.87 9.23 -4.42
CA SER A 14 20.84 8.40 -3.20
C SER A 14 19.88 8.90 -2.11
N LEU A 15 19.30 10.10 -2.27
CA LEU A 15 18.48 10.76 -1.24
C LEU A 15 16.97 10.67 -1.45
N PHE A 16 16.50 10.04 -2.53
CA PHE A 16 15.09 9.75 -2.71
C PHE A 16 14.79 8.37 -2.12
N PRO A 17 14.21 8.26 -0.91
CA PRO A 17 13.62 7.00 -0.50
C PRO A 17 12.53 6.66 -1.51
N LEU A 18 12.66 5.50 -2.15
CA LEU A 18 11.53 4.89 -2.85
C LEU A 18 10.43 4.73 -1.82
N SER A 19 9.34 5.49 -1.94
CA SER A 19 8.15 5.28 -1.12
C SER A 19 7.72 3.83 -1.28
N VAL A 20 7.90 3.03 -0.23
CA VAL A 20 7.39 1.66 -0.19
C VAL A 20 5.86 1.74 -0.09
N PHE A 21 5.16 1.29 -1.13
CA PHE A 21 3.70 1.16 -1.19
C PHE A 21 3.21 -0.05 -0.38
N GLY A 22 3.62 -0.15 0.89
CA GLY A 22 3.25 -1.24 1.78
C GLY A 22 2.64 -0.71 3.06
N LEU A 23 1.57 -1.35 3.54
CA LEU A 23 1.01 -1.06 4.84
C LEU A 23 1.96 -1.51 5.94
N ALA A 24 2.25 -0.64 6.89
CA ALA A 24 2.99 -0.97 8.10
C ALA A 24 2.05 -1.14 9.30
N VAL A 25 2.47 -1.91 10.31
CA VAL A 25 1.73 -2.07 11.55
C VAL A 25 1.53 -0.71 12.23
N GLY A 26 0.30 -0.44 12.68
CA GLY A 26 -0.08 0.82 13.31
C GLY A 26 -0.47 1.93 12.33
N GLN A 27 -0.26 1.76 11.02
CA GLN A 27 -0.83 2.68 10.04
C GLN A 27 -2.34 2.48 9.90
N PRO A 28 -3.11 3.56 9.71
CA PRO A 28 -4.52 3.44 9.36
C PRO A 28 -4.72 2.60 8.10
N ALA A 29 -5.71 1.70 8.12
CA ALA A 29 -6.09 0.98 6.92
C ALA A 29 -6.66 1.97 5.87
N PRO A 30 -6.37 1.80 4.57
CA PRO A 30 -6.93 2.65 3.52
C PRO A 30 -8.44 2.51 3.45
N ASP A 31 -9.17 3.62 3.46
CA ASP A 31 -10.62 3.60 3.27
C ASP A 31 -10.96 3.42 1.79
N PHE A 32 -11.15 2.17 1.38
CA PHE A 32 -11.52 1.82 0.01
C PHE A 32 -13.02 1.54 -0.12
N VAL A 33 -13.50 1.68 -1.36
CA VAL A 33 -14.80 1.18 -1.81
C VAL A 33 -14.56 0.15 -2.91
N ALA A 34 -15.21 -1.01 -2.83
CA ALA A 34 -15.06 -2.09 -3.79
C ALA A 34 -16.40 -2.76 -4.10
N PRO A 35 -16.57 -3.38 -5.28
CA PRO A 35 -17.67 -4.31 -5.51
C PRO A 35 -17.52 -5.57 -4.66
N SER A 36 -18.62 -6.14 -4.20
CA SER A 36 -18.66 -7.42 -3.48
C SER A 36 -19.86 -8.27 -3.91
N THR A 37 -19.94 -9.50 -3.42
CA THR A 37 -21.07 -10.41 -3.65
C THR A 37 -22.39 -9.93 -3.04
N GLN A 38 -22.35 -8.94 -2.16
CA GLN A 38 -23.52 -8.33 -1.52
C GLN A 38 -23.77 -6.88 -1.97
N GLY A 39 -23.12 -6.45 -3.06
CA GLY A 39 -23.13 -5.06 -3.53
C GLY A 39 -21.87 -4.29 -3.13
N PRO A 40 -21.80 -2.96 -3.36
CA PRO A 40 -20.66 -2.16 -2.98
C PRO A 40 -20.38 -2.23 -1.47
N ILE A 41 -19.11 -2.38 -1.10
CA ILE A 41 -18.64 -2.40 0.30
C ILE A 41 -17.64 -1.26 0.52
N ARG A 42 -17.72 -0.59 1.66
CA ARG A 42 -16.78 0.45 2.10
C ARG A 42 -16.12 0.06 3.42
N LEU A 43 -14.79 0.06 3.47
CA LEU A 43 -14.07 -0.36 4.68
C LEU A 43 -14.37 0.54 5.89
N GLY A 44 -14.45 1.86 5.67
CA GLY A 44 -14.70 2.85 6.70
C GLY A 44 -16.02 2.67 7.46
N GLU A 45 -17.00 1.95 6.90
CA GLU A 45 -18.26 1.66 7.59
C GLU A 45 -18.09 0.75 8.81
N TYR A 46 -16.96 0.02 8.92
CA TYR A 46 -16.65 -0.85 10.04
C TYR A 46 -15.69 -0.22 11.07
N ALA A 47 -15.09 0.94 10.76
CA ALA A 47 -14.11 1.59 11.62
C ALA A 47 -14.71 1.89 13.01
N GLY A 48 -14.00 1.50 14.06
CA GLY A 48 -14.43 1.70 15.45
C GLY A 48 -15.61 0.84 15.92
N LYS A 49 -16.25 0.06 15.04
CA LYS A 49 -17.40 -0.79 15.39
C LYS A 49 -16.98 -2.20 15.79
N ARG A 50 -15.93 -2.74 15.16
CA ARG A 50 -15.39 -4.09 15.40
C ARG A 50 -13.99 -4.25 14.81
N ALA A 51 -13.26 -5.27 15.26
CA ALA A 51 -12.08 -5.74 14.56
C ALA A 51 -12.46 -6.34 13.19
N VAL A 52 -11.63 -6.10 12.17
CA VAL A 52 -11.85 -6.52 10.78
C VAL A 52 -10.59 -7.20 10.27
N VAL A 53 -10.76 -8.33 9.58
CA VAL A 53 -9.69 -9.04 8.86
C VAL A 53 -10.05 -9.04 7.39
N LEU A 54 -9.14 -8.53 6.55
CA LEU A 54 -9.22 -8.66 5.09
C LEU A 54 -8.31 -9.79 4.66
N ALA A 55 -8.90 -10.88 4.17
CA ALA A 55 -8.17 -12.00 3.60
C ALA A 55 -8.22 -11.92 2.07
N VAL A 56 -7.07 -12.06 1.42
CA VAL A 56 -6.95 -12.11 -0.04
C VAL A 56 -6.51 -13.51 -0.46
N TYR A 57 -7.08 -14.00 -1.55
CA TYR A 57 -6.73 -15.27 -2.16
C TYR A 57 -6.52 -15.07 -3.67
N TYR A 58 -5.77 -15.97 -4.30
CA TYR A 58 -5.31 -15.75 -5.67
C TYR A 58 -6.46 -15.72 -6.68
N LYS A 59 -7.29 -16.77 -6.68
CA LYS A 59 -8.39 -16.92 -7.63
C LYS A 59 -9.38 -17.99 -7.17
N ASP A 60 -10.65 -17.80 -7.48
CA ASP A 60 -11.68 -18.83 -7.31
C ASP A 60 -11.34 -20.11 -8.09
N PHE A 61 -11.81 -21.25 -7.58
CA PHE A 61 -11.70 -22.56 -8.22
C PHE A 61 -10.26 -22.99 -8.54
N THR A 62 -9.30 -22.58 -7.71
CA THR A 62 -7.90 -23.03 -7.80
C THR A 62 -7.58 -24.01 -6.66
N PRO A 63 -7.01 -25.20 -6.96
CA PRO A 63 -6.54 -26.12 -5.92
C PRO A 63 -5.32 -25.52 -5.20
N GLY A 64 -5.17 -25.89 -3.92
CA GLY A 64 -4.03 -25.51 -3.08
C GLY A 64 -2.88 -26.50 -3.16
#